data_AF-A0A4P5VYB3-F1
#
_entry.id   AF-A0A4P5VYB3-F1
#
_cell.length_a   1.000
_cell.length_b   1.000
_cell.length_c   1.000
_cell.angle_alpha   90.00
_cell.angle_beta   90.00
_cell.angle_gamma   90.00
#
_symmetry.space_group_name_H-M   'P 1'
#
loop_
_entity.id
_entity.type
_entity.pdbx_description
1 polymer ?
#
loop_
_entity_poly.entity_id
_entity_poly.type
_entity_poly.pdbx_seq_one_letter_code
_entity_poly.pdbx_strand_id
1 'polypeptide(L)'
;MKPVKKPYEIRQLLVCANLRDPVTGKASCGQNGAQALVDQLKKTVKERGLKGRYVVTKTGCLDICPDKGCIVGFQPEGEFFHSECTPEAGEVLLARLVASGASE
;
A
#
# COMPACT_ATOMS: atom_id res chain seq x y z
N MET A 1 -0.62 -6.63 -28.48
CA MET A 1 -0.20 -6.32 -27.09
C MET A 1 1.32 -6.37 -27.02
N LYS A 2 1.98 -5.40 -26.38
CA LYS A 2 3.41 -5.45 -26.10
C LYS A 2 3.62 -5.95 -24.67
N PRO A 3 4.60 -6.82 -24.39
CA PRO A 3 4.91 -7.20 -23.02
C PRO A 3 5.42 -5.98 -22.26
N VAL A 4 4.88 -5.78 -21.05
CA VAL A 4 5.38 -4.81 -20.07
C VAL A 4 6.36 -5.51 -19.13
N LYS A 5 7.14 -4.74 -18.36
CA LYS A 5 8.00 -5.29 -17.30
C LYS A 5 7.24 -6.30 -16.45
N LYS A 6 7.90 -7.39 -16.10
CA LYS A 6 7.29 -8.48 -15.33
C LYS A 6 6.90 -7.97 -13.93
N PRO A 7 5.71 -8.34 -13.41
CA PRO A 7 5.24 -7.84 -12.11
C PRO A 7 6.21 -8.12 -10.95
N TYR A 8 6.97 -9.23 -11.00
CA TYR A 8 7.92 -9.64 -9.96
C TYR A 8 9.26 -8.89 -9.99
N GLU A 9 9.58 -8.17 -11.08
CA GLU A 9 10.72 -7.24 -11.13
C GLU A 9 10.37 -5.88 -10.47
N ILE A 10 9.09 -5.65 -10.16
CA ILE A 10 8.58 -4.43 -9.57
C ILE A 10 7.97 -4.76 -8.22
N ARG A 11 8.52 -4.17 -7.16
CA ARG A 11 8.01 -4.40 -5.81
C ARG A 11 6.85 -3.46 -5.54
N GLN A 12 5.76 -4.00 -5.01
CA GLN A 12 4.54 -3.22 -4.84
C GLN A 12 4.04 -3.23 -3.40
N LEU A 13 3.63 -2.05 -2.94
CA LEU A 13 2.86 -1.88 -1.73
C LEU A 13 1.40 -1.63 -2.14
N LEU A 14 0.54 -2.62 -1.89
CA LEU A 14 -0.90 -2.52 -2.07
C LEU A 14 -1.48 -1.86 -0.82
N VAL A 15 -2.13 -0.70 -0.96
CA VAL A 15 -2.72 0.01 0.17
C VAL A 15 -4.23 0.06 -0.03
N CYS A 16 -4.97 -0.65 0.82
CA CYS A 16 -6.43 -0.60 0.80
C CYS A 16 -6.89 0.78 1.24
N ALA A 17 -7.54 1.51 0.36
CA ALA A 17 -8.16 2.81 0.66
C ALA A 17 -9.66 2.80 0.36
N ASN A 18 -10.28 1.62 0.48
CA ASN A 18 -11.71 1.48 0.26
C ASN A 18 -12.50 2.32 1.27
N LEU A 19 -13.32 3.23 0.77
CA LEU A 19 -14.24 4.04 1.56
C LEU A 19 -15.64 3.43 1.44
N ARG A 20 -16.24 3.06 2.57
CA ARG A 20 -17.63 2.60 2.65
C ARG A 20 -18.51 3.73 3.18
N ASP A 21 -19.82 3.57 3.01
CA ASP A 21 -20.80 4.47 3.59
C ASP A 21 -20.57 4.59 5.12
N PRO A 22 -20.50 5.81 5.68
CA PRO A 22 -20.19 6.02 7.09
C PRO A 22 -21.33 5.67 8.04
N VAL A 23 -22.58 5.57 7.56
CA VAL A 23 -23.77 5.34 8.40
C VAL A 23 -24.20 3.88 8.37
N THR A 24 -24.16 3.28 7.18
CA THR A 24 -24.70 1.94 6.89
C THR A 24 -23.63 0.93 6.52
N GLY A 25 -22.40 1.38 6.24
CA GLY A 25 -21.28 0.53 5.87
C GLY A 25 -20.54 -0.04 7.06
N LYS A 26 -19.92 -1.21 6.86
CA LYS A 26 -18.91 -1.75 7.78
C LYS A 26 -17.69 -0.82 7.84
N ALA A 27 -16.90 -0.94 8.90
CA ALA A 27 -15.59 -0.28 9.00
C ALA A 27 -14.76 -0.46 7.73
N SER A 28 -14.04 0.58 7.32
CA SER A 28 -13.24 0.56 6.09
C SER A 28 -11.92 1.32 6.24
N CYS A 29 -10.89 0.88 5.52
CA CYS A 29 -9.57 1.52 5.59
C CYS A 29 -9.61 3.01 5.21
N GLY A 30 -10.47 3.39 4.26
CA GLY A 30 -10.68 4.77 3.86
C GLY A 30 -11.14 5.68 5.00
N GLN A 31 -11.98 5.18 5.92
CA GLN A 31 -12.44 5.94 7.10
C GLN A 31 -11.29 6.20 8.08
N ASN A 32 -10.27 5.34 8.08
CA ASN A 32 -9.10 5.48 8.95
C ASN A 32 -7.99 6.36 8.37
N GLY A 33 -8.23 7.07 7.25
CA GLY A 33 -7.24 7.96 6.63
C GLY A 33 -6.33 7.30 5.59
N ALA A 34 -6.66 6.09 5.11
CA ALA A 34 -5.81 5.37 4.15
C ALA A 34 -5.54 6.12 2.84
N GLN A 35 -6.43 7.02 2.41
CA GLN A 35 -6.20 7.84 1.22
C GLN A 35 -5.01 8.79 1.42
N ALA A 36 -4.88 9.41 2.60
CA ALA A 36 -3.74 10.27 2.92
C ALA A 36 -2.42 9.47 2.96
N LEU A 37 -2.45 8.24 3.49
CA LEU A 37 -1.31 7.33 3.48
C LEU A 37 -0.87 6.99 2.05
N VAL A 38 -1.81 6.68 1.15
CA VAL A 38 -1.51 6.42 -0.28
C VAL A 38 -0.79 7.60 -0.91
N ASP A 39 -1.31 8.81 -0.70
CA ASP A 39 -0.79 10.02 -1.34
C ASP A 39 0.60 10.37 -0.80
N GLN A 40 0.82 10.24 0.51
CA GLN A 40 2.12 10.39 1.14
C GLN A 40 3.14 9.39 0.58
N LEU A 41 2.81 8.10 0.55
CA LEU A 41 3.71 7.05 0.05
C LEU A 41 4.09 7.28 -1.42
N LYS A 42 3.11 7.63 -2.27
CA LYS A 42 3.36 7.94 -3.69
C LYS A 42 4.25 9.16 -3.87
N LYS A 43 4.06 10.19 -3.04
CA LYS A 43 4.92 11.38 -3.02
C LYS A 43 6.35 10.98 -2.63
N THR A 44 6.53 10.24 -1.54
CA THR A 44 7.84 9.81 -1.05
C THR A 44 8.58 8.93 -2.08
N VAL A 45 7.89 7.99 -2.74
CA VAL A 45 8.47 7.19 -3.82
C VAL A 45 8.95 8.05 -4.99
N LYS A 46 8.20 9.11 -5.34
CA LYS A 46 8.61 10.06 -6.39
C LYS A 46 9.83 10.87 -5.97
N GLU A 47 9.82 11.44 -4.77
CA GLU A 47 10.87 12.31 -4.25
C GLU A 47 12.19 11.57 -4.04
N ARG A 48 12.15 10.28 -3.69
CA ARG A 48 13.33 9.43 -3.53
C ARG A 48 13.84 8.79 -4.83
N GLY A 49 13.25 9.11 -5.99
CA GLY A 49 13.66 8.54 -7.27
C GLY A 49 13.40 7.02 -7.39
N LEU A 50 12.50 6.47 -6.57
CA LEU A 50 12.23 5.02 -6.48
C LEU A 50 11.23 4.52 -7.54
N LYS A 51 10.66 5.42 -8.34
CA LYS A 51 9.68 5.10 -9.38
C LYS A 51 10.24 4.10 -10.40
N GLY A 52 9.44 3.10 -10.74
CA GLY A 52 9.78 2.08 -11.74
C GLY A 52 10.47 0.83 -11.19
N ARG A 53 10.97 0.87 -9.94
CA ARG A 53 11.39 -0.30 -9.14
C ARG A 53 10.41 -0.58 -8.01
N TYR A 54 9.86 0.48 -7.40
CA TYR A 54 8.90 0.42 -6.32
C TYR A 54 7.62 1.15 -6.70
N VAL A 55 6.47 0.53 -6.41
CA VAL A 55 5.14 1.07 -6.76
C VAL A 55 4.23 1.02 -5.55
N VAL A 56 3.48 2.10 -5.34
CA VAL A 56 2.40 2.16 -4.35
C VAL A 56 1.08 2.13 -5.11
N THR A 57 0.29 1.09 -4.87
CA THR A 57 -0.97 0.84 -5.56
C THR A 57 -2.12 1.04 -4.59
N LYS A 58 -3.01 1.99 -4.91
CA LYS A 58 -4.28 2.12 -4.20
C LYS A 58 -5.18 0.96 -4.61
N THR A 59 -5.76 0.26 -3.64
CA THR A 59 -6.70 -0.83 -3.90
C THR A 59 -8.08 -0.55 -3.29
N GLY A 60 -9.07 -1.27 -3.81
CA GLY A 60 -10.36 -1.44 -3.16
C GLY A 60 -10.25 -2.35 -1.94
N CYS A 61 -11.37 -2.88 -1.46
CA CYS A 61 -11.35 -3.79 -0.32
C CYS A 61 -10.52 -5.04 -0.65
N LEU A 62 -9.59 -5.40 0.23
CA LEU A 62 -8.80 -6.63 0.15
C LEU A 62 -9.45 -7.79 0.93
N ASP A 63 -10.64 -7.57 1.49
CA ASP A 63 -11.41 -8.52 2.31
C ASP A 63 -10.73 -9.01 3.61
N ILE A 64 -9.58 -8.42 3.95
CA ILE A 64 -8.75 -8.82 5.11
C ILE A 64 -8.99 -7.98 6.35
N CYS A 65 -9.57 -6.78 6.26
CA CYS A 65 -9.81 -5.95 7.43
C CYS A 65 -11.06 -6.45 8.18
N PRO A 66 -10.95 -7.15 9.34
CA PRO A 66 -12.13 -7.51 10.10
C PRO A 66 -12.85 -6.23 10.56
N ASP A 67 -12.14 -5.30 11.22
CA ASP A 67 -12.70 -4.02 11.68
C ASP A 67 -11.68 -2.87 11.88
N LYS A 68 -10.36 -3.15 11.86
CA LYS A 68 -9.32 -2.19 12.28
C LYS A 68 -8.78 -1.28 11.16
N GLY A 69 -9.19 -1.48 9.91
CA GLY A 69 -8.72 -0.71 8.73
C GLY A 69 -7.19 -0.73 8.52
N CYS A 70 -6.66 0.17 7.67
CA CYS A 70 -5.31 0.13 7.05
C CYS A 70 -4.70 -1.27 6.84
N ILE A 71 -5.21 -1.99 5.84
CA ILE A 71 -4.52 -3.19 5.33
C ILE A 71 -3.57 -2.79 4.21
N VAL A 72 -2.34 -3.26 4.35
CA VAL A 72 -1.28 -3.08 3.36
C VAL A 72 -0.70 -4.44 2.98
N GLY A 73 -0.54 -4.68 1.68
CA GLY A 73 0.00 -5.91 1.12
C GLY A 73 1.33 -5.68 0.42
N PHE A 74 2.27 -6.59 0.57
CA PHE A 74 3.57 -6.60 -0.10
C PHE A 74 3.55 -7.63 -1.22
N GLN A 75 3.94 -7.20 -2.41
CA GLN A 75 4.06 -8.05 -3.58
C GLN A 75 5.50 -8.04 -4.11
N PRO A 76 6.03 -9.19 -4.54
CA PRO A 76 5.33 -10.48 -4.75
C PRO A 76 5.22 -11.40 -3.51
N GLU A 77 5.65 -10.96 -2.33
CA GLU A 77 5.78 -11.82 -1.14
C GLU A 77 4.45 -12.37 -0.63
N GLY A 78 3.32 -11.71 -0.96
CA GLY A 78 2.01 -12.14 -0.49
C GLY A 78 1.78 -11.90 1.01
N GLU A 79 2.59 -11.04 1.63
CA GLU A 79 2.44 -10.66 3.03
C GLU A 79 1.45 -9.51 3.19
N PHE A 80 0.57 -9.59 4.19
CA PHE A 80 -0.39 -8.53 4.52
C PHE A 80 -0.27 -8.13 5.99
N PHE A 81 -0.30 -6.83 6.23
CA PHE A 81 -0.19 -6.27 7.57
C PHE A 81 -1.34 -5.32 7.86
N HIS A 82 -1.75 -5.32 9.12
CA HIS A 82 -2.47 -4.21 9.71
C HIS A 82 -1.46 -3.10 10.01
N SER A 83 -1.80 -1.87 9.64
CA SER A 83 -0.99 -0.68 9.88
C SER A 83 -1.88 0.43 10.44
N GLU A 84 -1.26 1.43 11.07
CA GLU A 84 -1.90 2.73 11.22
C GLU A 84 -1.83 3.48 9.88
N CYS A 85 -2.82 4.32 9.58
CA CYS A 85 -2.78 5.17 8.39
C CYS A 85 -2.12 6.53 8.69
N THR A 86 -0.95 6.50 9.32
CA THR A 86 -0.19 7.69 9.72
C THR A 86 1.03 7.88 8.81
N PRO A 87 1.55 9.12 8.66
CA PRO A 87 2.79 9.36 7.93
C PRO A 87 3.97 8.54 8.45
N GLU A 88 4.07 8.35 9.77
CA GLU A 88 5.13 7.58 10.42
C GLU A 88 5.08 6.11 10.01
N ALA A 89 3.88 5.53 9.99
CA ALA A 89 3.68 4.17 9.50
C ALA A 89 4.03 4.06 8.00
N GLY A 90 3.70 5.08 7.19
CA GLY A 90 4.08 5.14 5.78
C GLY A 90 5.59 5.03 5.55
N GLU A 91 6.39 5.71 6.36
CA GLU A 91 7.86 5.62 6.29
C GLU A 91 8.37 4.22 6.61
N VAL A 92 7.81 3.56 7.64
CA VAL A 92 8.16 2.18 8.01
C VAL A 92 7.80 1.20 6.89
N LEU A 93 6.60 1.33 6.31
CA LEU A 93 6.14 0.47 5.21
C LEU A 93 7.01 0.61 3.97
N LEU A 94 7.38 1.83 3.60
CA LEU A 94 8.27 2.08 2.47
C LEU A 94 9.68 1.55 2.73
N ALA A 95 10.23 1.76 3.93
CA ALA A 95 11.53 1.22 4.30
C ALA A 95 11.54 -0.32 4.20
N ARG A 96 10.49 -0.99 4.69
CA ARG A 96 10.32 -2.45 4.55
C ARG A 96 10.23 -2.88 3.08
N LEU A 97 9.47 -2.17 2.26
CA LEU A 97 9.34 -2.48 0.83
C LEU A 97 10.71 -2.42 0.11
N VAL A 98 11.53 -1.43 0.46
CA VAL A 98 12.88 -1.26 -0.09
C VAL A 98 13.83 -2.33 0.44
N ALA A 99 13.83 -2.60 1.75
CA ALA A 99 14.71 -3.60 2.36
C ALA A 99 14.45 -5.01 1.83
N SER A 100 13.18 -5.38 1.65
CA SER A 100 12.79 -6.66 1.06
C SER A 100 13.20 -6.78 -0.42
N GLY A 101 13.48 -5.66 -1.10
CA GLY A 101 13.96 -5.60 -2.48
C GLY A 101 15.45 -5.44 -2.68
N ALA A 102 16.21 -5.38 -1.58
CA ALA A 102 17.66 -5.25 -1.57
C ALA A 102 18.38 -6.61 -1.55
N SER A 103 17.65 -7.72 -1.69
CA SER A 103 18.22 -9.05 -1.88
C SER A 103 18.44 -9.33 -3.37
N GLU A 104 19.49 -8.73 -3.91
CA GLU A 104 20.21 -9.17 -5.12
C GLU A 104 21.71 -9.03 -4.87
#